data_AF-E3JS50-F1
#
_entry.id   AF-E3JS50-F1
#
_cell.length_a   1.000
_cell.length_b   1.000
_cell.length_c   1.000
_cell.angle_alpha   90.00
_cell.angle_beta   90.00
_cell.angle_gamma   90.00
#
_symmetry.space_group_name_H-M   'P 1'
#
loop_
_entity.id
_entity.type
_entity.pdbx_description
1 polymer ?
#
loop_
_entity_poly.entity_id
_entity_poly.type
_entity_poly.pdbx_seq_one_letter_code
_entity_poly.pdbx_strand_id
1 'polypeptide(L)'
;MLKTAIRISARLLAQQRNTTTPTPYHQPSFHINRLIHSRRPPPHIKMTEKLQPNEQGLYLDEPSGEMVSKSELKRRAKLREKEAKKAAEKPKAAPQSSAKKDTATSEEELSPNQYYELRCRAIQALREANPPFSSTPSSDPSLPSPYPHKFHVTSSIPYFIKKYADQVPEPGDRLEEKDQISLAGRIHNMRQAGSKLRFYDLHGEGEKIQIMASSNDSKEPNNFEATHDIFRRGDIVGVTGFPSRTKKGELSISPRSMILLSPNLHQLPRAETTITTEAGTTESKFGFKDQEQRHRKRYLDLIMNKEVRDVFITRARVINHVRRFLDDLGFLEVETPMMNMIAGGATAKPFITHHNSLGLDLFLRIAPELYLKELVVGGLDRVYEIGRVFRNESIDLTHNPEFSICEFYMAYADMYDLMQLTEAMLSGLVHKLNNGSYKIKYHPEGPNSEKVYELDFSPPWKRFNMIEELEKQLKVKFPTGKDFEDKEKITKFLDDLCVKHNVDCPAPRTNSRLLDKLVGEYIENQCISPSFIVGHPQFMSPLAKRDRSKLGLCERFEAFVATKEICLYGIE
;
A
#
# COMPACT_ATOMS: atom_id res chain seq x y z
N MET A 1 3.50 34.50 42.85
CA MET A 1 4.38 33.95 41.79
C MET A 1 3.71 33.85 40.42
N LEU A 2 2.46 33.35 40.30
CA LEU A 2 1.78 33.20 39.00
C LEU A 2 1.54 34.52 38.23
N LYS A 3 1.24 35.62 38.92
CA LYS A 3 1.07 36.96 38.30
C LYS A 3 2.38 37.57 37.78
N THR A 4 3.53 37.16 38.33
CA THR A 4 4.85 37.61 37.89
C THR A 4 5.29 36.85 36.63
N ALA A 5 4.98 35.55 36.55
CA ALA A 5 5.23 34.72 35.37
C ALA A 5 4.46 35.23 34.13
N ILE A 6 3.18 35.61 34.30
CA ILE A 6 2.36 36.13 33.19
C ILE A 6 2.89 37.47 32.65
N ARG A 7 3.42 38.34 33.52
CA ARG A 7 4.03 39.63 33.10
C ARG A 7 5.36 39.46 32.39
N ILE A 8 6.13 38.41 32.71
CA ILE A 8 7.40 38.11 32.05
C ILE A 8 7.16 37.50 30.66
N SER A 9 6.20 36.57 30.52
CA SER A 9 5.80 36.02 29.21
C SER A 9 5.23 37.08 28.26
N ALA A 10 4.44 38.04 28.77
CA ALA A 10 3.91 39.14 27.96
C ALA A 10 5.01 40.11 27.46
N ARG A 11 6.07 40.35 28.26
CA ARG A 11 7.22 41.17 27.84
C ARG A 11 8.12 40.45 26.82
N LEU A 12 8.30 39.14 26.95
CA LEU A 12 9.06 38.33 25.98
C LEU A 12 8.35 38.23 24.62
N LEU A 13 7.02 38.10 24.60
CA LEU A 13 6.22 38.11 23.36
C LEU A 13 6.18 39.48 22.68
N ALA A 14 6.29 40.58 23.43
CA ALA A 14 6.39 41.93 22.87
C ALA A 14 7.78 42.23 22.29
N GLN A 15 8.85 41.66 22.85
CA GLN A 15 10.20 41.79 22.28
C GLN A 15 10.42 40.96 21.01
N GLN A 16 9.74 39.81 20.86
CA GLN A 16 9.83 39.00 19.63
C GLN A 16 9.06 39.58 18.43
N ARG A 17 8.16 40.55 18.63
CA ARG A 17 7.41 41.19 17.52
C ARG A 17 8.14 42.35 16.83
N ASN A 18 9.27 42.82 17.38
CA ASN A 18 10.01 43.98 16.85
C ASN A 18 11.31 43.63 16.11
N THR A 19 11.58 42.35 15.81
CA THR A 19 12.79 41.95 15.09
C THR A 19 12.49 40.89 14.02
N THR A 20 11.67 41.23 13.04
CA THR A 20 11.59 40.51 11.76
C THR A 20 10.99 41.41 10.67
N THR A 21 11.82 42.27 10.07
CA THR A 21 11.55 42.80 8.73
C THR A 21 11.93 41.72 7.70
N PRO A 22 11.01 41.22 6.86
CA PRO A 22 11.39 40.33 5.77
C PRO A 22 11.99 41.14 4.62
N THR A 23 13.23 40.81 4.25
CA THR A 23 13.85 41.19 2.98
C THR A 23 13.06 40.58 1.82
N PRO A 24 12.72 41.33 0.75
CA PRO A 24 12.03 40.75 -0.40
C PRO A 24 13.00 39.91 -1.24
N TYR A 25 12.67 38.63 -1.40
CA TYR A 25 13.32 37.75 -2.38
C TYR A 25 12.98 38.19 -3.80
N HIS A 26 14.00 38.44 -4.62
CA HIS A 26 13.88 38.60 -6.07
C HIS A 26 13.43 37.29 -6.72
N GLN A 27 12.29 37.32 -7.42
CA GLN A 27 11.97 36.35 -8.48
C GLN A 27 12.27 37.00 -9.85
N PRO A 28 12.89 36.28 -10.80
CA PRO A 28 13.04 36.77 -12.17
C PRO A 28 11.71 36.66 -12.92
N SER A 29 11.18 37.81 -13.34
CA SER A 29 10.01 37.95 -14.20
C SER A 29 10.35 37.58 -15.64
N PHE A 30 9.74 36.51 -16.18
CA PHE A 30 9.68 36.26 -17.62
C PHE A 30 8.52 37.06 -18.22
N HIS A 31 8.84 38.12 -18.97
CA HIS A 31 7.90 38.82 -19.84
C HIS A 31 7.80 38.11 -21.19
N ILE A 32 6.64 37.54 -21.49
CA ILE A 32 6.26 37.12 -22.85
C ILE A 32 5.45 38.27 -23.46
N ASN A 33 6.12 39.11 -24.27
CA ASN A 33 5.44 40.10 -25.11
C ASN A 33 4.84 39.39 -26.35
N ARG A 34 3.51 39.30 -26.38
CA ARG A 34 2.72 39.00 -27.58
C ARG A 34 2.48 40.32 -28.33
N LEU A 35 3.23 40.59 -29.40
CA LEU A 35 2.85 41.60 -30.39
C LEU A 35 2.21 40.90 -31.60
N ILE A 36 0.90 41.08 -31.73
CA ILE A 36 0.13 40.84 -32.94
C ILE A 36 0.33 42.06 -33.83
N HIS A 37 0.89 41.88 -35.04
CA HIS A 37 0.78 42.86 -36.12
C HIS A 37 0.34 42.17 -37.41
N SER A 38 -0.87 42.55 -37.83
CA SER A 38 -1.46 42.29 -39.14
C SER A 38 -0.64 42.94 -40.25
N ARG A 39 -0.26 42.19 -41.30
CA ARG A 39 0.07 42.77 -42.62
C ARG A 39 -0.42 41.87 -43.76
N ARG A 40 -1.16 42.50 -44.68
CA ARG A 40 -1.64 41.96 -45.97
C ARG A 40 -0.46 41.64 -46.92
N PRO A 41 -0.63 40.80 -47.95
CA PRO A 41 0.45 40.40 -48.84
C PRO A 41 0.68 41.43 -49.97
N PRO A 42 1.93 41.62 -50.44
CA PRO A 42 2.22 42.19 -51.76
C PRO A 42 2.70 41.11 -52.76
N PRO A 43 2.75 41.42 -54.07
CA PRO A 43 2.42 40.48 -55.14
C PRO A 43 3.61 39.67 -55.66
N HIS A 44 3.28 38.61 -56.41
CA HIS A 44 4.22 37.78 -57.17
C HIS A 44 5.08 38.60 -58.13
N ILE A 45 6.40 38.53 -57.97
CA ILE A 45 7.38 38.88 -59.01
C ILE A 45 8.26 37.64 -59.26
N LYS A 46 8.29 37.19 -60.51
CA LYS A 46 9.13 36.08 -60.97
C LYS A 46 10.37 36.63 -61.70
N MET A 47 11.48 35.94 -61.43
CA MET A 47 12.66 35.68 -62.27
C MET A 47 13.94 36.54 -62.11
N THR A 48 14.93 35.85 -61.52
CA THR A 48 16.32 35.69 -61.95
C THR A 48 17.30 36.86 -61.76
N GLU A 49 17.79 37.03 -60.54
CA GLU A 49 19.12 37.59 -60.28
C GLU A 49 20.11 36.47 -59.92
N LYS A 50 21.27 36.46 -60.56
CA LYS A 50 22.36 35.51 -60.27
C LYS A 50 23.07 35.95 -58.98
N LEU A 51 22.98 35.13 -57.93
CA LEU A 51 23.67 35.33 -56.64
C LEU A 51 25.19 35.49 -56.84
N GLN A 52 25.72 36.66 -56.52
CA GLN A 52 27.16 36.94 -56.53
C GLN A 52 27.76 36.68 -55.13
N PRO A 53 28.90 35.98 -55.01
CA PRO A 53 29.58 35.80 -53.73
C PRO A 53 30.25 37.10 -53.28
N ASN A 54 30.48 37.23 -51.96
CA ASN A 54 31.34 38.30 -51.44
C ASN A 54 32.83 38.03 -51.75
N GLU A 55 33.71 38.98 -51.41
CA GLU A 55 35.16 38.90 -51.64
C GLU A 55 35.85 37.65 -51.03
N GLN A 56 35.17 36.94 -50.12
CA GLN A 56 35.64 35.74 -49.43
C GLN A 56 34.99 34.44 -49.95
N GLY A 57 34.20 34.50 -51.03
CA GLY A 57 33.56 33.34 -51.65
C GLY A 57 32.33 32.79 -50.93
N LEU A 58 31.74 33.56 -49.99
CA LEU A 58 30.54 33.22 -49.22
C LEU A 58 29.29 33.88 -49.81
N TYR A 59 28.14 33.23 -49.59
CA TYR A 59 26.83 33.60 -50.13
C TYR A 59 25.84 33.88 -49.00
N LEU A 60 25.01 34.91 -49.15
CA LEU A 60 23.98 35.25 -48.17
C LEU A 60 22.80 34.27 -48.24
N ASP A 61 22.44 33.69 -47.11
CA ASP A 61 21.22 32.88 -46.95
C ASP A 61 20.06 33.77 -46.46
N GLU A 62 19.29 34.33 -47.39
CA GLU A 62 18.26 35.35 -47.10
C GLU A 62 17.29 35.03 -45.94
N PRO A 63 16.81 33.78 -45.74
CA PRO A 63 15.89 33.49 -44.65
C PRO A 63 16.52 33.49 -43.25
N SER A 64 17.84 33.26 -43.15
CA SER A 64 18.56 33.27 -41.87
C SER A 64 19.41 34.53 -41.67
N GLY A 65 19.76 35.23 -42.76
CA GLY A 65 20.64 36.40 -42.75
C GLY A 65 22.13 36.08 -42.63
N GLU A 66 22.52 34.80 -42.64
CA GLU A 66 23.91 34.36 -42.46
C GLU A 66 24.69 34.26 -43.78
N MET A 67 25.99 34.59 -43.76
CA MET A 67 26.92 34.37 -44.89
C MET A 67 27.50 32.95 -44.81
N VAL A 68 27.15 32.10 -45.77
CA VAL A 68 27.49 30.67 -45.77
C VAL A 68 28.13 30.23 -47.08
N SER A 69 28.88 29.13 -47.06
CA SER A 69 29.50 28.58 -48.26
C SER A 69 28.44 28.07 -49.26
N LYS A 70 28.80 28.01 -50.55
CA LYS A 70 27.89 27.59 -51.63
C LYS A 70 27.29 26.20 -51.43
N SER A 71 28.05 25.28 -50.84
CA SER A 71 27.62 23.92 -50.53
C SER A 71 26.58 23.89 -49.40
N GLU A 72 26.80 24.67 -48.35
CA GLU A 72 25.87 24.76 -47.22
C GLU A 72 24.56 25.48 -47.62
N LEU A 73 24.64 26.52 -48.45
CA LEU A 73 23.45 27.20 -49.00
C LEU A 73 22.56 26.23 -49.80
N LYS A 74 23.16 25.39 -50.65
CA LYS A 74 22.43 24.34 -51.39
C LYS A 74 21.83 23.28 -50.47
N ARG A 75 22.53 22.90 -49.40
CA ARG A 75 22.05 21.92 -48.40
C ARG A 75 20.82 22.46 -47.67
N ARG A 76 20.89 23.69 -47.19
CA ARG A 76 19.77 24.39 -46.52
C ARG A 76 18.57 24.58 -47.45
N ALA A 77 18.81 24.97 -48.72
CA ALA A 77 17.74 25.10 -49.72
C ALA A 77 17.02 23.77 -49.98
N LYS A 78 17.75 22.66 -50.11
CA LYS A 78 17.17 21.31 -50.32
C LYS A 78 16.39 20.81 -49.11
N LEU A 79 16.83 21.15 -47.89
CA LEU A 79 16.12 20.86 -46.65
C LEU A 79 14.78 21.61 -46.59
N ARG A 80 14.78 22.92 -46.88
CA ARG A 80 13.55 23.72 -46.94
C ARG A 80 12.60 23.24 -48.02
N GLU A 81 13.11 22.83 -49.18
CA GLU A 81 12.26 22.26 -50.25
C GLU A 81 11.62 20.93 -49.81
N LYS A 82 12.33 20.11 -49.04
CA LYS A 82 11.81 18.85 -48.48
C LYS A 82 10.77 19.10 -47.38
N GLU A 83 10.98 20.12 -46.55
CA GLU A 83 10.00 20.56 -45.53
C GLU A 83 8.76 21.20 -46.17
N ALA A 84 8.93 22.00 -47.22
CA ALA A 84 7.83 22.56 -47.99
C ALA A 84 6.99 21.46 -48.68
N LYS A 85 7.65 20.42 -49.22
CA LYS A 85 6.95 19.24 -49.77
C LYS A 85 6.18 18.46 -48.70
N LYS A 86 6.76 18.27 -47.50
CA LYS A 86 6.06 17.67 -46.34
C LYS A 86 4.90 18.52 -45.82
N ALA A 87 5.01 19.85 -45.89
CA ALA A 87 3.94 20.76 -45.49
C ALA A 87 2.80 20.82 -46.53
N ALA A 88 3.11 20.59 -47.81
CA ALA A 88 2.14 20.52 -48.92
C ALA A 88 1.35 19.20 -48.98
N GLU A 89 1.81 18.14 -48.31
CA GLU A 89 1.13 16.83 -48.20
C GLU A 89 0.24 16.69 -46.94
N LYS A 90 -0.32 17.79 -46.42
CA LYS A 90 -1.47 17.70 -45.50
C LYS A 90 -2.75 17.39 -46.30
N PRO A 91 -3.62 16.47 -45.83
CA PRO A 91 -4.77 16.00 -46.60
C PRO A 91 -5.76 17.13 -46.89
N LYS A 92 -6.12 17.24 -48.18
CA LYS A 92 -7.24 18.07 -48.66
C LYS A 92 -8.53 17.63 -47.97
N ALA A 93 -9.35 18.61 -47.63
CA ALA A 93 -10.70 18.44 -47.11
C ALA A 93 -11.51 17.46 -47.95
N ALA A 94 -12.15 16.48 -47.28
CA ALA A 94 -13.16 15.62 -47.88
C ALA A 94 -14.51 16.38 -48.00
N PRO A 95 -15.37 16.05 -48.98
CA PRO A 95 -16.58 16.80 -49.28
C PRO A 95 -17.62 16.66 -48.16
N GLN A 96 -18.42 17.71 -47.98
CA GLN A 96 -19.61 17.72 -47.11
C GLN A 96 -20.51 16.53 -47.46
N SER A 97 -20.62 15.58 -46.53
CA SER A 97 -21.71 14.62 -46.48
C SER A 97 -22.52 14.87 -45.21
N SER A 98 -23.82 14.75 -45.37
CA SER A 98 -24.87 15.10 -44.41
C SER A 98 -24.67 14.51 -43.01
N ALA A 99 -25.01 15.33 -42.01
CA ALA A 99 -24.97 15.00 -40.59
C ALA A 99 -25.55 13.59 -40.29
N LYS A 100 -24.68 12.70 -39.83
CA LYS A 100 -25.03 11.48 -39.08
C LYS A 100 -24.19 11.45 -37.82
N LYS A 101 -24.89 11.25 -36.68
CA LYS A 101 -24.35 11.07 -35.32
C LYS A 101 -23.03 10.30 -35.31
N ASP A 102 -21.99 10.91 -34.74
CA ASP A 102 -20.78 10.21 -34.34
C ASP A 102 -21.15 9.09 -33.36
N THR A 103 -20.93 7.85 -33.79
CA THR A 103 -20.93 6.66 -32.94
C THR A 103 -19.73 6.75 -32.00
N ALA A 104 -20.01 6.83 -30.69
CA ALA A 104 -19.02 6.68 -29.64
C ALA A 104 -18.17 5.43 -29.89
N THR A 105 -16.87 5.61 -30.08
CA THR A 105 -15.90 4.53 -29.90
C THR A 105 -16.12 3.99 -28.49
N SER A 106 -16.34 2.69 -28.34
CA SER A 106 -16.66 2.14 -27.02
C SER A 106 -15.49 2.49 -26.08
N GLU A 107 -15.77 3.01 -24.87
CA GLU A 107 -14.71 3.38 -23.92
C GLU A 107 -13.80 2.19 -23.55
N GLU A 108 -14.26 0.98 -23.87
CA GLU A 108 -13.52 -0.27 -23.73
C GLU A 108 -12.44 -0.50 -24.80
N GLU A 109 -12.51 0.18 -25.95
CA GLU A 109 -11.51 0.14 -27.02
C GLU A 109 -10.38 1.17 -26.82
N LEU A 110 -10.55 2.12 -25.89
CA LEU A 110 -9.55 3.13 -25.58
C LEU A 110 -8.36 2.51 -24.83
N SER A 111 -7.15 2.92 -25.20
CA SER A 111 -5.98 2.63 -24.36
C SER A 111 -6.08 3.36 -23.01
N PRO A 112 -5.46 2.83 -21.93
CA PRO A 112 -5.52 3.47 -20.61
C PRO A 112 -5.06 4.94 -20.59
N ASN A 113 -4.08 5.30 -21.42
CA ASN A 113 -3.60 6.68 -21.53
C ASN A 113 -4.60 7.58 -22.28
N GLN A 114 -5.21 7.09 -23.36
CA GLN A 114 -6.26 7.84 -24.06
C GLN A 114 -7.48 8.06 -23.17
N TYR A 115 -7.89 7.04 -22.40
CA TYR A 115 -8.95 7.18 -21.40
C TYR A 115 -8.60 8.27 -20.38
N TYR A 116 -7.37 8.24 -19.84
CA TYR A 116 -6.92 9.25 -18.89
C TYR A 116 -6.97 10.68 -19.45
N GLU A 117 -6.49 10.89 -20.67
CA GLU A 117 -6.54 12.21 -21.31
C GLU A 117 -7.97 12.70 -21.54
N LEU A 118 -8.84 11.85 -22.08
CA LEU A 118 -10.25 12.19 -22.33
C LEU A 118 -10.98 12.49 -21.01
N ARG A 119 -10.77 11.66 -20.00
CA ARG A 119 -11.37 11.85 -18.68
C ARG A 119 -10.87 13.12 -18.02
N CYS A 120 -9.56 13.42 -18.09
CA CYS A 120 -9.00 14.68 -17.61
C CYS A 120 -9.64 15.90 -18.28
N ARG A 121 -9.80 15.90 -19.61
CA ARG A 121 -10.46 17.00 -20.34
C ARG A 121 -11.92 17.17 -19.90
N ALA A 122 -12.66 16.08 -19.77
CA ALA A 122 -14.05 16.12 -19.30
C ALA A 122 -14.15 16.71 -17.88
N ILE A 123 -13.31 16.26 -16.95
CA ILE A 123 -13.28 16.80 -15.58
C ILE A 123 -12.81 18.25 -15.54
N GLN A 124 -11.90 18.65 -16.43
CA GLN A 124 -11.48 20.04 -16.52
C GLN A 124 -12.62 20.96 -17.00
N ALA A 125 -13.43 20.52 -17.97
CA ALA A 125 -14.63 21.26 -18.37
C ALA A 125 -15.63 21.44 -17.20
N LEU A 126 -15.81 20.40 -16.38
CA LEU A 126 -16.64 20.50 -15.16
C LEU A 126 -16.10 21.51 -14.15
N ARG A 127 -14.76 21.61 -14.01
CA ARG A 127 -14.10 22.60 -13.14
C ARG A 127 -14.20 24.02 -13.71
N GLU A 128 -14.11 24.18 -15.02
CA GLU A 128 -14.25 25.49 -15.68
C GLU A 128 -15.69 26.02 -15.56
N ALA A 129 -16.68 25.12 -15.62
CA ALA A 129 -18.07 25.45 -15.33
C ALA A 129 -18.34 25.73 -13.83
N ASN A 130 -17.46 25.27 -12.93
CA ASN A 130 -17.58 25.43 -11.47
C ASN A 130 -16.26 25.91 -10.86
N PRO A 131 -15.83 27.16 -11.12
CA PRO A 131 -14.52 27.63 -10.69
C PRO A 131 -14.36 27.62 -9.16
N PRO A 132 -13.16 27.33 -8.64
CA PRO A 132 -12.87 27.39 -7.21
C PRO A 132 -13.22 28.76 -6.64
N PHE A 133 -13.81 28.81 -5.45
CA PHE A 133 -14.25 30.04 -4.78
C PHE A 133 -15.46 30.77 -5.41
N SER A 134 -16.14 30.17 -6.40
CA SER A 134 -17.44 30.68 -6.83
C SER A 134 -18.47 30.53 -5.71
N SER A 135 -19.10 31.63 -5.30
CA SER A 135 -20.23 31.64 -4.38
C SER A 135 -21.53 31.10 -5.01
N THR A 136 -21.53 30.90 -6.33
CA THR A 136 -22.66 30.38 -7.11
C THR A 136 -22.17 29.18 -7.94
N PRO A 137 -22.26 27.95 -7.42
CA PRO A 137 -22.02 26.76 -8.25
C PRO A 137 -23.02 26.70 -9.41
N SER A 138 -22.64 26.02 -10.50
CA SER A 138 -23.53 25.83 -11.65
C SER A 138 -24.86 25.21 -11.20
N SER A 139 -25.98 25.78 -11.66
CA SER A 139 -27.31 25.19 -11.49
C SER A 139 -27.61 24.12 -12.56
N ASP A 140 -26.73 23.93 -13.53
CA ASP A 140 -26.87 22.92 -14.58
C ASP A 140 -26.47 21.53 -14.04
N PRO A 141 -27.41 20.56 -13.97
CA PRO A 141 -27.15 19.20 -13.49
C PRO A 141 -26.18 18.40 -14.36
N SER A 142 -25.97 18.81 -15.62
CA SER A 142 -25.00 18.21 -16.54
C SER A 142 -23.57 18.69 -16.31
N LEU A 143 -23.40 19.79 -15.56
CA LEU A 143 -22.12 20.39 -15.23
C LEU A 143 -21.96 20.55 -13.70
N PRO A 144 -22.00 19.46 -12.91
CA PRO A 144 -21.82 19.57 -11.46
C PRO A 144 -20.36 19.86 -11.09
N SER A 145 -20.15 20.39 -9.88
CA SER A 145 -18.82 20.46 -9.30
C SER A 145 -18.24 19.04 -9.17
N PRO A 146 -17.07 18.74 -9.76
CA PRO A 146 -16.52 17.38 -9.75
C PRO A 146 -15.85 17.01 -8.41
N TYR A 147 -15.60 18.00 -7.53
CA TYR A 147 -14.97 17.82 -6.22
C TYR A 147 -15.72 18.65 -5.17
N PRO A 148 -16.96 18.28 -4.80
CA PRO A 148 -17.72 19.00 -3.78
C PRO A 148 -17.05 18.90 -2.40
N HIS A 149 -17.14 19.98 -1.62
CA HIS A 149 -16.51 20.04 -0.29
C HIS A 149 -17.12 19.05 0.72
N LYS A 150 -18.43 18.83 0.66
CA LYS A 150 -19.13 17.98 1.62
C LYS A 150 -20.34 17.30 0.98
N PHE A 151 -20.47 16.01 1.28
CA PHE A 151 -21.71 15.26 1.14
C PHE A 151 -22.08 14.69 2.50
N HIS A 152 -23.35 14.81 2.90
CA HIS A 152 -23.83 14.33 4.18
C HIS A 152 -24.31 12.88 4.03
N VAL A 153 -23.49 11.93 4.48
CA VAL A 153 -23.84 10.51 4.51
C VAL A 153 -24.63 10.24 5.78
N THR A 154 -25.81 9.63 5.66
CA THR A 154 -26.67 9.31 6.82
C THR A 154 -26.55 7.86 7.28
N SER A 155 -26.02 6.97 6.44
CA SER A 155 -25.83 5.55 6.74
C SER A 155 -24.58 5.00 6.08
N SER A 156 -23.91 4.07 6.75
CA SER A 156 -22.90 3.22 6.09
C SER A 156 -23.57 2.15 5.22
N ILE A 157 -22.82 1.60 4.27
CA ILE A 157 -23.33 0.52 3.39
C ILE A 157 -23.62 -0.75 4.20
N PRO A 158 -22.73 -1.25 5.10
CA PRO A 158 -23.03 -2.44 5.89
C PRO A 158 -24.25 -2.27 6.80
N TYR A 159 -24.42 -1.09 7.42
CA TYR A 159 -25.61 -0.81 8.24
C TYR A 159 -26.87 -0.75 7.38
N PHE A 160 -26.81 -0.13 6.20
CA PHE A 160 -27.92 -0.09 5.26
C PHE A 160 -28.38 -1.50 4.89
N ILE A 161 -27.44 -2.38 4.51
CA ILE A 161 -27.74 -3.76 4.15
C ILE A 161 -28.40 -4.47 5.33
N LYS A 162 -27.79 -4.41 6.52
CA LYS A 162 -28.30 -5.07 7.72
C LYS A 162 -29.71 -4.58 8.10
N LYS A 163 -29.96 -3.28 8.03
CA LYS A 163 -31.23 -2.69 8.46
C LYS A 163 -32.36 -2.91 7.46
N TYR A 164 -32.08 -2.70 6.17
CA TYR A 164 -33.13 -2.63 5.15
C TYR A 164 -33.35 -3.95 4.42
N ALA A 165 -32.45 -4.93 4.53
CA ALA A 165 -32.69 -6.27 4.00
C ALA A 165 -34.02 -6.86 4.52
N ASP A 166 -34.32 -6.64 5.81
CA ASP A 166 -35.54 -7.14 6.47
C ASP A 166 -36.75 -6.23 6.29
N GLN A 167 -36.55 -4.94 5.98
CA GLN A 167 -37.65 -3.97 5.82
C GLN A 167 -38.22 -3.91 4.41
N VAL A 168 -37.45 -4.33 3.41
CA VAL A 168 -37.92 -4.54 2.04
C VAL A 168 -37.67 -5.99 1.63
N PRO A 169 -38.36 -6.98 2.22
CA PRO A 169 -38.07 -8.39 2.01
C PRO A 169 -38.47 -8.89 0.61
N GLU A 170 -39.58 -8.40 0.05
CA GLU A 170 -40.19 -8.97 -1.16
C GLU A 170 -39.69 -8.28 -2.45
N PRO A 171 -39.59 -9.01 -3.58
CA PRO A 171 -39.24 -8.41 -4.86
C PRO A 171 -40.23 -7.32 -5.28
N GLY A 172 -39.71 -6.11 -5.52
CA GLY A 172 -40.52 -4.94 -5.86
C GLY A 172 -40.87 -4.04 -4.67
N ASP A 173 -40.54 -4.46 -3.45
CA ASP A 173 -40.73 -3.62 -2.26
C ASP A 173 -39.93 -2.33 -2.34
N ARG A 174 -40.50 -1.28 -1.77
CA ARG A 174 -39.89 0.04 -1.70
C ARG A 174 -40.42 0.82 -0.50
N LEU A 175 -39.51 1.50 0.20
CA LEU A 175 -39.88 2.43 1.26
C LEU A 175 -40.21 3.82 0.71
N GLU A 176 -41.01 4.56 1.49
CA GLU A 176 -41.55 5.87 1.13
C GLU A 176 -40.58 7.03 1.40
N GLU A 177 -40.98 8.25 1.03
CA GLU A 177 -40.12 9.43 1.02
C GLU A 177 -39.52 9.82 2.39
N LYS A 178 -40.22 9.49 3.48
CA LYS A 178 -39.74 9.74 4.85
C LYS A 178 -38.48 8.96 5.22
N ASP A 179 -38.19 7.87 4.50
CA ASP A 179 -37.07 6.98 4.74
C ASP A 179 -35.87 7.29 3.82
N GLN A 180 -35.72 8.55 3.43
CA GLN A 180 -34.62 9.01 2.58
C GLN A 180 -33.27 8.81 3.27
N ILE A 181 -32.34 8.15 2.57
CA ILE A 181 -31.01 7.84 3.07
C ILE A 181 -29.96 8.30 2.06
N SER A 182 -28.84 8.76 2.59
CA SER A 182 -27.67 9.13 1.82
C SER A 182 -26.53 8.14 2.06
N LEU A 183 -26.10 7.48 1.00
CA LEU A 183 -24.96 6.57 0.96
C LEU A 183 -23.83 7.18 0.12
N ALA A 184 -22.58 6.77 0.37
CA ALA A 184 -21.46 7.11 -0.50
C ALA A 184 -20.57 5.88 -0.72
N GLY A 185 -19.95 5.82 -1.88
CA GLY A 185 -19.07 4.71 -2.23
C GLY A 185 -18.44 4.86 -3.61
N ARG A 186 -17.70 3.85 -4.02
CA ARG A 186 -17.06 3.77 -5.34
C ARG A 186 -17.91 2.94 -6.29
N ILE A 187 -18.14 3.44 -7.50
CA ILE A 187 -18.77 2.67 -8.57
C ILE A 187 -17.79 1.61 -9.05
N HIS A 188 -18.11 0.33 -8.90
CA HIS A 188 -17.29 -0.77 -9.43
C HIS A 188 -17.74 -1.25 -10.80
N ASN A 189 -19.03 -1.15 -11.07
CA ASN A 189 -19.62 -1.56 -12.33
C ASN A 189 -20.79 -0.64 -12.69
N MET A 190 -21.06 -0.54 -13.99
CA MET A 190 -22.12 0.29 -14.55
C MET A 190 -22.82 -0.49 -15.65
N ARG A 191 -24.15 -0.52 -15.64
CA ARG A 191 -24.96 -1.17 -16.66
C ARG A 191 -26.11 -0.26 -17.05
N GLN A 192 -26.36 -0.13 -18.34
CA GLN A 192 -27.47 0.65 -18.88
C GLN A 192 -28.56 -0.30 -19.39
N ALA A 193 -29.82 0.00 -19.06
CA ALA A 193 -31.00 -0.74 -19.50
C ALA A 193 -32.00 0.22 -20.16
N GLY A 194 -31.64 0.73 -21.35
CA GLY A 194 -32.35 1.83 -22.01
C GLY A 194 -31.90 3.21 -21.52
N SER A 195 -32.50 4.29 -22.02
CA SER A 195 -32.11 5.66 -21.66
C SER A 195 -32.60 6.10 -20.27
N LYS A 196 -33.62 5.42 -19.73
CA LYS A 196 -34.34 5.81 -18.49
C LYS A 196 -34.00 4.96 -17.26
N LEU A 197 -33.11 3.97 -17.39
CA LEU A 197 -32.76 3.05 -16.31
C LEU A 197 -31.28 2.69 -16.37
N ARG A 198 -30.58 2.91 -15.26
CA ARG A 198 -29.16 2.60 -15.08
C ARG A 198 -28.94 1.89 -13.75
N PHE A 199 -28.02 0.94 -13.76
CA PHE A 199 -27.62 0.19 -12.57
C PHE A 199 -26.15 0.45 -12.27
N TYR A 200 -25.84 0.66 -11.01
CA TYR A 200 -24.47 0.83 -10.53
C TYR A 200 -24.21 -0.12 -9.37
N ASP A 201 -23.05 -0.77 -9.37
CA ASP A 201 -22.57 -1.49 -8.20
C ASP A 201 -21.77 -0.51 -7.33
N LEU A 202 -22.33 -0.11 -6.19
CA LEU A 202 -21.69 0.80 -5.24
C LEU A 202 -20.98 -0.01 -4.17
N HIS A 203 -19.66 0.15 -4.07
CA HIS A 203 -18.84 -0.51 -3.07
C HIS A 203 -18.36 0.47 -2.01
N GLY A 204 -18.34 0.00 -0.77
CA GLY A 204 -17.78 0.72 0.37
C GLY A 204 -17.71 -0.20 1.57
N GLU A 205 -16.72 0.02 2.43
CA GLU A 205 -16.60 -0.72 3.70
C GLU A 205 -16.52 -2.27 3.57
N GLY A 206 -16.20 -2.79 2.38
CA GLY A 206 -16.06 -4.23 2.12
C GLY A 206 -17.34 -4.88 1.61
N GLU A 207 -18.42 -4.11 1.50
CA GLU A 207 -19.73 -4.56 1.04
C GLU A 207 -20.12 -3.89 -0.28
N LYS A 208 -21.10 -4.49 -0.96
CA LYS A 208 -21.70 -4.00 -2.21
C LYS A 208 -23.18 -3.73 -2.00
N ILE A 209 -23.66 -2.61 -2.54
CA ILE A 209 -25.09 -2.34 -2.71
C ILE A 209 -25.37 -1.91 -4.15
N GLN A 210 -26.51 -2.34 -4.70
CA GLN A 210 -26.94 -1.90 -6.03
C GLN A 210 -27.60 -0.51 -5.94
N ILE A 211 -27.29 0.36 -6.89
CA ILE A 211 -28.08 1.57 -7.17
C ILE A 211 -28.96 1.26 -8.38
N MET A 212 -30.27 1.38 -8.25
CA MET A 212 -31.23 1.24 -9.35
C MET A 212 -31.74 2.64 -9.73
N ALA A 213 -31.02 3.32 -10.61
CA ALA A 213 -31.37 4.67 -11.04
C ALA A 213 -32.42 4.64 -12.15
N SER A 214 -33.63 5.13 -11.85
CA SER A 214 -34.74 5.25 -12.79
C SER A 214 -35.11 6.71 -13.01
N SER A 215 -35.42 7.12 -14.24
CA SER A 215 -35.88 8.49 -14.53
C SER A 215 -37.13 8.87 -13.72
N ASN A 216 -37.99 7.89 -13.42
CA ASN A 216 -39.22 8.12 -12.64
C ASN A 216 -38.93 8.46 -11.18
N ASP A 217 -37.81 7.98 -10.65
CA ASP A 217 -37.39 8.19 -9.26
C ASP A 217 -36.53 9.43 -9.10
N SER A 218 -35.87 9.86 -10.18
CA SER A 218 -35.03 11.07 -10.20
C SER A 218 -35.81 12.33 -9.83
N LYS A 219 -35.16 13.24 -9.10
CA LYS A 219 -35.68 14.59 -8.83
C LYS A 219 -35.89 15.38 -10.11
N GLU A 220 -35.08 15.11 -11.14
CA GLU A 220 -35.14 15.77 -12.44
C GLU A 220 -35.22 14.73 -13.58
N PRO A 221 -36.42 14.19 -13.88
CA PRO A 221 -36.59 13.12 -14.87
C PRO A 221 -36.12 13.51 -16.29
N ASN A 222 -36.29 14.78 -16.66
CA ASN A 222 -35.91 15.29 -17.99
C ASN A 222 -34.39 15.37 -18.20
N ASN A 223 -33.62 15.50 -17.11
CA ASN A 223 -32.16 15.63 -17.15
C ASN A 223 -31.44 14.32 -16.79
N PHE A 224 -32.18 13.22 -16.60
CA PHE A 224 -31.66 11.94 -16.11
C PHE A 224 -30.46 11.45 -16.92
N GLU A 225 -30.54 11.47 -18.25
CA GLU A 225 -29.46 10.98 -19.11
C GLU A 225 -28.19 11.81 -18.93
N ALA A 226 -28.31 13.14 -18.99
CA ALA A 226 -27.19 14.07 -18.83
C ALA A 226 -26.53 13.95 -17.45
N THR A 227 -27.31 13.87 -16.36
CA THR A 227 -26.78 13.69 -15.00
C THR A 227 -26.02 12.38 -14.87
N HIS A 228 -26.50 11.31 -15.49
CA HIS A 228 -25.87 10.00 -15.36
C HIS A 228 -24.72 9.74 -16.35
N ASP A 229 -24.65 10.51 -17.44
CA ASP A 229 -23.58 10.45 -18.45
C ASP A 229 -22.24 11.00 -17.96
N ILE A 230 -22.19 11.70 -16.83
CA ILE A 230 -20.93 12.15 -16.22
C ILE A 230 -20.18 11.02 -15.51
N PHE A 231 -20.93 10.01 -15.01
CA PHE A 231 -20.38 8.98 -14.14
C PHE A 231 -19.59 7.97 -14.96
N ARG A 232 -18.50 7.49 -14.36
CA ARG A 232 -17.64 6.45 -14.90
C ARG A 232 -17.31 5.42 -13.84
N ARG A 233 -16.94 4.23 -14.32
CA ARG A 233 -16.43 3.16 -13.48
C ARG A 233 -15.23 3.66 -12.67
N GLY A 234 -15.28 3.44 -11.37
CA GLY A 234 -14.29 3.87 -10.39
C GLY A 234 -14.58 5.21 -9.75
N ASP A 235 -15.53 6.02 -10.22
CA ASP A 235 -15.87 7.29 -9.56
C ASP A 235 -16.38 7.05 -8.12
N ILE A 236 -16.07 7.98 -7.22
CA ILE A 236 -16.72 8.07 -5.92
C ILE A 236 -17.95 8.94 -6.07
N VAL A 237 -19.08 8.43 -5.61
CA VAL A 237 -20.40 9.05 -5.77
C VAL A 237 -21.17 9.05 -4.45
N GLY A 238 -21.99 10.09 -4.29
CA GLY A 238 -22.98 10.20 -3.22
C GLY A 238 -24.34 9.91 -3.82
N VAL A 239 -25.14 9.11 -3.13
CA VAL A 239 -26.48 8.73 -3.54
C VAL A 239 -27.44 9.06 -2.43
N THR A 240 -28.49 9.82 -2.74
CA THR A 240 -29.59 10.05 -1.82
C THR A 240 -30.86 9.47 -2.41
N GLY A 241 -31.50 8.54 -1.71
CA GLY A 241 -32.63 7.78 -2.24
C GLY A 241 -33.32 6.93 -1.19
N PHE A 242 -34.07 5.94 -1.68
CA PHE A 242 -34.92 5.10 -0.85
C PHE A 242 -34.49 3.63 -0.94
N PRO A 243 -34.53 2.87 0.17
CA PRO A 243 -34.39 1.43 0.13
C PRO A 243 -35.47 0.81 -0.74
N SER A 244 -35.05 -0.14 -1.58
CA SER A 244 -35.93 -0.87 -2.48
C SER A 244 -35.37 -2.25 -2.75
N ARG A 245 -36.19 -3.15 -3.28
CA ARG A 245 -35.75 -4.43 -3.80
C ARG A 245 -36.21 -4.54 -5.25
N THR A 246 -35.29 -4.90 -6.14
CA THR A 246 -35.67 -5.09 -7.54
C THR A 246 -36.65 -6.25 -7.69
N LYS A 247 -37.35 -6.31 -8.84
CA LYS A 247 -38.20 -7.48 -9.18
C LYS A 247 -37.42 -8.81 -9.22
N LYS A 248 -36.09 -8.77 -9.33
CA LYS A 248 -35.21 -9.94 -9.26
C LYS A 248 -34.74 -10.27 -7.84
N GLY A 249 -35.20 -9.53 -6.83
CA GLY A 249 -34.87 -9.77 -5.44
C GLY A 249 -33.59 -9.10 -4.93
N GLU A 250 -32.84 -8.35 -5.75
CA GLU A 250 -31.60 -7.68 -5.31
C GLU A 250 -31.93 -6.40 -4.52
N LEU A 251 -31.43 -6.30 -3.28
CA LEU A 251 -31.53 -5.11 -2.43
C LEU A 251 -30.83 -3.93 -3.11
N SER A 252 -31.50 -2.79 -3.20
CA SER A 252 -31.05 -1.62 -3.95
C SER A 252 -31.39 -0.32 -3.24
N ILE A 253 -30.66 0.74 -3.58
CA ILE A 253 -31.11 2.11 -3.34
C ILE A 253 -31.66 2.70 -4.65
N SER A 254 -32.91 3.16 -4.62
CA SER A 254 -33.53 3.94 -5.72
C SER A 254 -33.18 5.42 -5.51
N PRO A 255 -32.27 5.99 -6.31
CA PRO A 255 -31.76 7.34 -6.09
C PRO A 255 -32.81 8.39 -6.50
N ARG A 256 -33.06 9.34 -5.59
CA ARG A 256 -33.70 10.62 -5.91
C ARG A 256 -32.68 11.59 -6.51
N SER A 257 -31.45 11.55 -6.01
CA SER A 257 -30.31 12.27 -6.56
C SER A 257 -29.03 11.46 -6.42
N MET A 258 -28.12 11.68 -7.36
CA MET A 258 -26.79 11.10 -7.36
C MET A 258 -25.81 12.20 -7.75
N ILE A 259 -24.71 12.32 -7.01
CA ILE A 259 -23.71 13.37 -7.23
C ILE A 259 -22.32 12.77 -7.32
N LEU A 260 -21.47 13.38 -8.15
CA LEU A 260 -20.06 13.06 -8.26
C LEU A 260 -19.32 13.65 -7.06
N LEU A 261 -18.58 12.83 -6.32
CA LEU A 261 -17.77 13.27 -5.17
C LEU A 261 -16.29 13.35 -5.50
N SER A 262 -15.79 12.38 -6.25
CA SER A 262 -14.41 12.37 -6.75
C SER A 262 -14.34 11.50 -8.01
N PRO A 263 -14.04 12.07 -9.18
CA PRO A 263 -13.87 11.29 -10.39
C PRO A 263 -12.65 10.38 -10.33
N ASN A 264 -12.76 9.24 -10.99
CA ASN A 264 -11.64 8.36 -11.28
C ASN A 264 -11.09 8.68 -12.67
N LEU A 265 -9.84 9.10 -12.71
CA LEU A 265 -9.18 9.53 -13.94
C LEU A 265 -8.56 8.37 -14.73
N HIS A 266 -8.25 7.26 -14.07
CA HIS A 266 -7.61 6.10 -14.70
C HIS A 266 -8.59 4.97 -14.94
N GLN A 267 -8.44 4.23 -16.02
CA GLN A 267 -9.25 3.04 -16.25
C GLN A 267 -8.91 1.97 -15.20
N LEU A 268 -9.92 1.50 -14.45
CA LEU A 268 -9.72 0.39 -13.52
C LEU A 268 -9.53 -0.91 -14.30
N PRO A 269 -8.64 -1.84 -13.86
CA PRO A 269 -8.55 -3.17 -14.44
C PRO A 269 -9.92 -3.85 -14.49
N ARG A 270 -10.17 -4.68 -15.50
CA ARG A 270 -11.40 -5.49 -15.54
C ARG A 270 -11.46 -6.37 -14.29
N ALA A 271 -12.65 -6.45 -13.70
CA ALA A 271 -12.88 -7.32 -12.54
C ALA A 271 -12.68 -8.79 -12.93
N GLU A 272 -12.48 -9.64 -11.93
CA GLU A 272 -12.32 -11.06 -12.19
C GLU A 272 -13.58 -11.68 -12.77
N THR A 273 -13.50 -12.10 -14.04
CA THR A 273 -14.57 -12.86 -14.69
C THR A 273 -14.19 -14.32 -14.68
N THR A 274 -14.94 -15.07 -13.90
CA THR A 274 -14.88 -16.52 -13.84
C THR A 274 -15.69 -17.11 -15.00
N ILE A 275 -15.03 -17.82 -15.91
CA ILE A 275 -15.66 -18.54 -17.01
C ILE A 275 -15.53 -20.03 -16.69
N THR A 276 -16.66 -20.69 -16.44
CA THR A 276 -16.70 -22.16 -16.41
C THR A 276 -16.64 -22.65 -17.84
N THR A 277 -15.55 -23.31 -18.21
CA THR A 277 -15.42 -23.95 -19.53
C THR A 277 -16.34 -25.16 -19.61
N GLU A 278 -16.67 -25.60 -20.82
CA GLU A 278 -17.50 -26.79 -21.06
C GLU A 278 -16.93 -28.07 -20.42
N ALA A 279 -15.64 -28.07 -20.07
CA ALA A 279 -14.95 -29.14 -19.33
C ALA A 279 -15.11 -29.06 -17.79
N GLY A 280 -15.90 -28.11 -17.26
CA GLY A 280 -16.07 -27.90 -15.83
C GLY A 280 -14.94 -27.11 -15.16
N THR A 281 -13.92 -26.69 -15.91
CA THR A 281 -12.80 -25.91 -15.39
C THR A 281 -13.21 -24.45 -15.23
N THR A 282 -13.05 -23.93 -14.03
CA THR A 282 -13.40 -22.55 -13.68
C THR A 282 -12.18 -21.66 -13.89
N GLU A 283 -12.07 -21.02 -15.06
CA GLU A 283 -10.94 -20.15 -15.39
C GLU A 283 -11.30 -18.67 -15.21
N SER A 284 -10.49 -17.95 -14.43
CA SER A 284 -10.65 -16.51 -14.28
C SER A 284 -9.73 -15.72 -15.21
N LYS A 285 -10.30 -15.16 -16.29
CA LYS A 285 -9.53 -14.53 -17.39
C LYS A 285 -9.08 -13.09 -17.13
N PHE A 286 -9.66 -12.40 -16.16
CA PHE A 286 -9.39 -10.98 -15.88
C PHE A 286 -9.18 -10.78 -14.36
N GLY A 287 -8.53 -9.70 -13.93
CA GLY A 287 -8.28 -9.41 -12.50
C GLY A 287 -6.95 -8.73 -12.23
N PHE A 288 -6.82 -8.06 -11.08
CA PHE A 288 -5.58 -7.40 -10.66
C PHE A 288 -4.71 -8.36 -9.84
N LYS A 289 -4.07 -9.30 -10.55
CA LYS A 289 -3.35 -10.45 -9.96
C LYS A 289 -1.84 -10.27 -9.87
N ASP A 290 -1.25 -9.42 -10.73
CA ASP A 290 0.19 -9.19 -10.78
C ASP A 290 0.73 -8.71 -9.42
N GLN A 291 1.57 -9.52 -8.79
CA GLN A 291 2.00 -9.28 -7.41
C GLN A 291 2.82 -7.98 -7.27
N GLU A 292 3.68 -7.66 -8.23
CA GLU A 292 4.48 -6.43 -8.19
C GLU A 292 3.59 -5.19 -8.26
N GLN A 293 2.64 -5.13 -9.20
CA GLN A 293 1.69 -4.03 -9.31
C GLN A 293 0.81 -3.93 -8.07
N ARG A 294 0.37 -5.05 -7.49
CA ARG A 294 -0.41 -5.04 -6.23
C ARG A 294 0.37 -4.42 -5.08
N HIS A 295 1.64 -4.77 -4.94
CA HIS A 295 2.50 -4.24 -3.88
C HIS A 295 2.83 -2.76 -4.10
N ARG A 296 3.09 -2.32 -5.35
CA ARG A 296 3.34 -0.91 -5.68
C ARG A 296 2.10 -0.02 -5.60
N LYS A 297 0.94 -0.55 -6.00
CA LYS A 297 -0.34 0.17 -6.05
C LYS A 297 -1.33 -0.44 -5.08
N ARG A 298 -0.97 -0.45 -3.79
CA ARG A 298 -1.80 -1.06 -2.74
C ARG A 298 -3.22 -0.49 -2.69
N TYR A 299 -3.41 0.80 -3.01
CA TYR A 299 -4.74 1.41 -3.11
C TYR A 299 -5.62 0.76 -4.20
N LEU A 300 -5.02 0.36 -5.33
CA LEU A 300 -5.72 -0.33 -6.41
C LEU A 300 -6.00 -1.78 -6.02
N ASP A 301 -5.07 -2.43 -5.34
CA ASP A 301 -5.25 -3.77 -4.78
C ASP A 301 -6.43 -3.82 -3.81
N LEU A 302 -6.54 -2.86 -2.88
CA LEU A 302 -7.66 -2.73 -1.95
C LEU A 302 -9.01 -2.41 -2.63
N ILE A 303 -8.99 -1.81 -3.82
CA ILE A 303 -10.20 -1.61 -4.64
C ILE A 303 -10.58 -2.93 -5.30
N MET A 304 -9.64 -3.64 -5.91
CA MET A 304 -9.95 -4.77 -6.78
C MET A 304 -10.13 -6.10 -6.02
N ASN A 305 -9.49 -6.25 -4.86
CA ASN A 305 -9.35 -7.51 -4.14
C ASN A 305 -9.85 -7.36 -2.68
N LYS A 306 -11.04 -7.90 -2.38
CA LYS A 306 -11.69 -7.76 -1.06
C LYS A 306 -10.87 -8.43 0.04
N GLU A 307 -10.32 -9.60 -0.25
CA GLU A 307 -9.55 -10.43 0.68
C GLU A 307 -8.32 -9.70 1.23
N VAL A 308 -7.72 -8.78 0.46
CA VAL A 308 -6.58 -7.97 0.93
C VAL A 308 -6.99 -7.07 2.08
N ARG A 309 -8.21 -6.51 2.05
CA ARG A 309 -8.75 -5.72 3.17
C ARG A 309 -8.88 -6.57 4.42
N ASP A 310 -9.37 -7.79 4.29
CA ASP A 310 -9.57 -8.70 5.41
C ASP A 310 -8.25 -9.09 6.07
N VAL A 311 -7.16 -9.19 5.30
CA VAL A 311 -5.80 -9.35 5.83
C VAL A 311 -5.38 -8.16 6.72
N PHE A 312 -5.60 -6.92 6.29
CA PHE A 312 -5.28 -5.73 7.10
C PHE A 312 -6.15 -5.64 8.36
N ILE A 313 -7.44 -5.96 8.26
CA ILE A 313 -8.36 -5.99 9.41
C ILE A 313 -7.89 -7.06 10.41
N THR A 314 -7.53 -8.25 9.92
CA THR A 314 -7.01 -9.34 10.75
C THR A 314 -5.72 -8.92 11.45
N ARG A 315 -4.77 -8.30 10.73
CA ARG A 315 -3.54 -7.76 11.32
C ARG A 315 -3.84 -6.76 12.45
N ALA A 316 -4.78 -5.83 12.25
CA ALA A 316 -5.17 -4.88 13.28
C ALA A 316 -5.80 -5.58 14.51
N ARG A 317 -6.61 -6.62 14.29
CA ARG A 317 -7.19 -7.44 15.36
C ARG A 317 -6.12 -8.21 16.15
N VAL A 318 -5.10 -8.76 15.48
CA VAL A 318 -3.96 -9.42 16.13
C VAL A 318 -3.23 -8.45 17.05
N ILE A 319 -2.87 -7.26 16.56
CA ILE A 319 -2.18 -6.24 17.36
C ILE A 319 -3.03 -5.84 18.58
N ASN A 320 -4.33 -5.59 18.39
CA ASN A 320 -5.21 -5.20 19.47
C ASN A 320 -5.44 -6.32 20.51
N HIS A 321 -5.38 -7.58 20.09
CA HIS A 321 -5.47 -8.72 21.00
C HIS A 321 -4.20 -8.83 21.85
N VAL A 322 -3.01 -8.74 21.24
CA VAL A 322 -1.73 -8.76 21.96
C VAL A 322 -1.68 -7.61 22.97
N ARG A 323 -2.05 -6.39 22.56
CA ARG A 323 -2.12 -5.22 23.43
C ARG A 323 -2.98 -5.48 24.66
N ARG A 324 -4.24 -5.88 24.45
CA ARG A 324 -5.18 -6.19 25.54
C ARG A 324 -4.70 -7.31 26.44
N PHE A 325 -4.12 -8.37 25.86
CA PHE A 325 -3.61 -9.50 26.63
C PHE A 325 -2.50 -9.06 27.61
N LEU A 326 -1.58 -8.19 27.17
CA LEU A 326 -0.52 -7.66 28.03
C LEU A 326 -1.05 -6.61 29.02
N ASP A 327 -1.96 -5.74 28.59
CA ASP A 327 -2.61 -4.74 29.45
C ASP A 327 -3.37 -5.41 30.61
N ASP A 328 -4.12 -6.48 30.33
CA ASP A 328 -4.87 -7.26 31.33
C ASP A 328 -3.94 -7.95 32.34
N LEU A 329 -2.67 -8.20 31.96
CA LEU A 329 -1.62 -8.71 32.84
C LEU A 329 -0.83 -7.60 33.55
N GLY A 330 -1.23 -6.34 33.41
CA GLY A 330 -0.61 -5.20 34.08
C GLY A 330 0.73 -4.77 33.48
N PHE A 331 1.00 -5.09 32.22
CA PHE A 331 2.13 -4.52 31.51
C PHE A 331 1.87 -3.06 31.13
N LEU A 332 2.91 -2.23 31.17
CA LEU A 332 2.87 -0.84 30.70
C LEU A 332 3.36 -0.76 29.26
N GLU A 333 2.53 -0.24 28.35
CA GLU A 333 2.97 0.10 27.00
C GLU A 333 3.89 1.32 27.04
N VAL A 334 5.08 1.22 26.43
CA VAL A 334 6.09 2.27 26.39
C VAL A 334 6.57 2.51 24.95
N GLU A 335 7.18 3.67 24.70
CA GLU A 335 7.85 3.98 23.44
C GLU A 335 9.31 4.33 23.71
N THR A 336 10.23 3.55 23.13
CA THR A 336 11.68 3.76 23.27
C THR A 336 12.28 4.42 22.01
N PRO A 337 13.48 5.04 22.09
CA PRO A 337 14.12 5.67 20.94
C PRO A 337 14.26 4.74 19.72
N MET A 338 13.93 5.26 18.53
CA MET A 338 14.14 4.56 17.25
C MET A 338 15.48 4.91 16.58
N MET A 339 16.17 5.95 17.08
CA MET A 339 17.47 6.41 16.59
C MET A 339 18.46 6.35 17.75
N ASN A 340 19.47 5.49 17.62
CA ASN A 340 20.41 5.18 18.69
C ASN A 340 21.84 5.56 18.27
N MET A 341 22.68 5.91 19.24
CA MET A 341 24.12 6.10 19.00
C MET A 341 24.83 4.79 18.65
N ILE A 342 24.32 3.66 19.16
CA ILE A 342 24.81 2.31 18.92
C ILE A 342 23.59 1.43 18.68
N ALA A 343 23.60 0.65 17.59
CA ALA A 343 22.57 -0.37 17.36
C ALA A 343 22.86 -1.61 18.23
N GLY A 344 21.85 -2.10 18.96
CA GLY A 344 21.96 -3.27 19.85
C GLY A 344 20.62 -3.96 20.05
N GLY A 345 20.62 -5.05 20.82
CA GLY A 345 19.44 -5.90 21.08
C GLY A 345 19.11 -6.93 19.99
N ALA A 346 19.89 -6.98 18.91
CA ALA A 346 19.79 -8.05 17.91
C ALA A 346 21.10 -8.18 17.13
N THR A 347 21.25 -9.29 16.39
CA THR A 347 22.33 -9.44 15.41
C THR A 347 21.79 -9.13 14.02
N ALA A 348 21.87 -7.86 13.60
CA ALA A 348 21.39 -7.39 12.30
C ALA A 348 22.23 -6.22 11.79
N LYS A 349 22.23 -6.00 10.47
CA LYS A 349 22.89 -4.82 9.88
C LYS A 349 21.96 -3.61 10.03
N PRO A 350 22.36 -2.52 10.71
CA PRO A 350 21.50 -1.36 10.89
C PRO A 350 21.47 -0.44 9.66
N PHE A 351 20.43 0.40 9.57
CA PHE A 351 20.46 1.60 8.73
C PHE A 351 21.17 2.73 9.47
N ILE A 352 21.95 3.52 8.74
CA ILE A 352 22.70 4.67 9.26
C ILE A 352 22.06 5.95 8.72
N THR A 353 21.89 6.94 9.58
CA THR A 353 21.42 8.30 9.25
C THR A 353 22.29 9.34 9.93
N HIS A 354 22.11 10.61 9.60
CA HIS A 354 22.95 11.70 10.11
C HIS A 354 22.10 12.81 10.74
N HIS A 355 22.47 13.21 11.96
CA HIS A 355 21.82 14.32 12.66
C HIS A 355 22.56 15.64 12.41
N ASN A 356 22.12 16.41 11.39
CA ASN A 356 22.80 17.62 10.92
C ASN A 356 23.17 18.64 12.02
N SER A 357 22.28 18.89 12.99
CA SER A 357 22.54 19.90 14.04
C SER A 357 23.50 19.43 15.14
N LEU A 358 23.67 18.11 15.30
CA LEU A 358 24.57 17.54 16.31
C LEU A 358 25.88 17.04 15.68
N GLY A 359 25.94 16.99 14.34
CA GLY A 359 27.12 16.55 13.59
C GLY A 359 27.51 15.11 13.87
N LEU A 360 26.55 14.23 14.17
CA LEU A 360 26.80 12.83 14.52
C LEU A 360 25.92 11.87 13.71
N ASP A 361 26.43 10.66 13.52
CA ASP A 361 25.68 9.56 12.90
C ASP A 361 24.82 8.85 13.94
N LEU A 362 23.62 8.46 13.52
CA LEU A 362 22.66 7.68 14.30
C LEU A 362 22.30 6.41 13.53
N PHE A 363 21.93 5.39 14.27
CA PHE A 363 21.48 4.11 13.74
C PHE A 363 20.00 3.94 13.99
N LEU A 364 19.24 3.51 12.98
CA LEU A 364 17.88 3.06 13.23
C LEU A 364 17.91 1.77 14.05
N ARG A 365 17.04 1.67 15.06
CA ARG A 365 17.02 0.52 15.96
C ARG A 365 16.72 -0.80 15.23
N ILE A 366 17.44 -1.84 15.63
CA ILE A 366 17.23 -3.23 15.17
C ILE A 366 16.35 -4.03 16.15
N ALA A 367 16.29 -3.59 17.42
CA ALA A 367 15.42 -4.05 18.50
C ALA A 367 15.31 -2.96 19.60
N PRO A 368 14.20 -2.86 20.35
CA PRO A 368 14.07 -2.03 21.55
C PRO A 368 14.61 -2.68 22.84
N GLU A 369 15.01 -3.96 22.81
CA GLU A 369 15.45 -4.78 23.96
C GLU A 369 16.23 -4.03 25.06
N LEU A 370 17.31 -3.32 24.71
CA LEU A 370 18.20 -2.71 25.71
C LEU A 370 17.48 -1.62 26.53
N TYR A 371 16.66 -0.80 25.89
CA TYR A 371 15.89 0.25 26.59
C TYR A 371 14.81 -0.35 27.48
N LEU A 372 14.14 -1.42 27.04
CA LEU A 372 13.13 -2.08 27.86
C LEU A 372 13.75 -2.70 29.12
N LYS A 373 14.96 -3.26 29.03
CA LYS A 373 15.73 -3.71 30.19
C LYS A 373 16.10 -2.56 31.13
N GLU A 374 16.55 -1.42 30.59
CA GLU A 374 16.83 -0.22 31.41
C GLU A 374 15.59 0.26 32.18
N LEU A 375 14.39 0.17 31.59
CA LEU A 375 13.15 0.49 32.28
C LEU A 375 12.83 -0.47 33.43
N VAL A 376 13.08 -1.78 33.25
CA VAL A 376 12.95 -2.77 34.32
C VAL A 376 13.94 -2.46 35.45
N VAL A 377 15.19 -2.11 35.13
CA VAL A 377 16.18 -1.63 36.12
C VAL A 377 15.68 -0.39 36.86
N GLY A 378 14.98 0.50 36.15
CA GLY A 378 14.32 1.68 36.72
C GLY A 378 13.11 1.39 37.61
N GLY A 379 12.70 0.12 37.76
CA GLY A 379 11.60 -0.31 38.62
C GLY A 379 10.26 -0.51 37.91
N LEU A 380 10.23 -0.52 36.56
CA LEU A 380 9.04 -0.90 35.80
C LEU A 380 9.03 -2.41 35.56
N ASP A 381 8.45 -3.16 36.50
CA ASP A 381 8.47 -4.63 36.51
C ASP A 381 7.88 -5.29 35.25
N ARG A 382 6.96 -4.63 34.54
CA ARG A 382 6.29 -5.18 33.35
C ARG A 382 6.13 -4.10 32.29
N VAL A 383 6.89 -4.18 31.21
CA VAL A 383 6.85 -3.23 30.10
C VAL A 383 6.74 -3.94 28.76
N TYR A 384 6.07 -3.32 27.79
CA TYR A 384 6.07 -3.79 26.41
C TYR A 384 6.05 -2.65 25.40
N GLU A 385 6.52 -2.94 24.20
CA GLU A 385 6.45 -2.03 23.07
C GLU A 385 6.04 -2.78 21.80
N ILE A 386 4.99 -2.29 21.12
CA ILE A 386 4.63 -2.71 19.77
C ILE A 386 5.15 -1.66 18.79
N GLY A 387 6.32 -1.91 18.21
CA GLY A 387 7.09 -0.90 17.49
C GLY A 387 7.63 -1.35 16.14
N ARG A 388 8.08 -0.38 15.34
CA ARG A 388 8.85 -0.64 14.11
C ARG A 388 10.32 -0.92 14.46
N VAL A 389 10.92 -1.89 13.80
CA VAL A 389 12.37 -2.12 13.76
C VAL A 389 12.85 -2.14 12.31
N PHE A 390 14.14 -1.89 12.12
CA PHE A 390 14.74 -1.68 10.81
C PHE A 390 15.98 -2.55 10.65
N ARG A 391 16.03 -3.36 9.58
CA ARG A 391 17.18 -4.20 9.25
C ARG A 391 17.58 -3.99 7.80
N ASN A 392 18.83 -3.59 7.58
CA ASN A 392 19.40 -3.31 6.27
C ASN A 392 19.91 -4.60 5.63
N GLU A 393 18.95 -5.48 5.34
CA GLU A 393 19.14 -6.84 4.83
C GLU A 393 18.35 -7.03 3.53
N SER A 394 18.60 -8.15 2.84
CA SER A 394 17.89 -8.49 1.60
C SER A 394 16.40 -8.75 1.87
N ILE A 395 15.57 -8.49 0.86
CA ILE A 395 14.14 -8.72 0.90
C ILE A 395 13.82 -10.14 0.40
N ASP A 396 12.96 -10.85 1.10
CA ASP A 396 12.39 -12.12 0.65
C ASP A 396 10.92 -12.26 1.12
N LEU A 397 10.37 -13.48 1.10
CA LEU A 397 8.97 -13.73 1.49
C LEU A 397 8.67 -13.45 2.96
N THR A 398 9.69 -13.45 3.83
CA THR A 398 9.58 -13.29 5.28
C THR A 398 10.34 -12.07 5.80
N HIS A 399 11.23 -11.47 5.01
CA HIS A 399 12.07 -10.34 5.40
C HIS A 399 11.69 -9.08 4.63
N ASN A 400 11.29 -8.05 5.38
CA ASN A 400 11.13 -6.68 4.89
C ASN A 400 12.05 -5.74 5.69
N PRO A 401 12.66 -4.70 5.08
CA PRO A 401 13.66 -3.87 5.77
C PRO A 401 13.11 -3.10 6.96
N GLU A 402 11.80 -2.92 7.01
CA GLU A 402 11.08 -2.40 8.17
C GLU A 402 9.95 -3.37 8.56
N PHE A 403 9.83 -3.74 9.83
CA PHE A 403 8.79 -4.67 10.27
C PHE A 403 8.39 -4.41 11.72
N SER A 404 7.21 -4.89 12.09
CA SER A 404 6.67 -4.66 13.43
C SER A 404 6.90 -5.86 14.32
N ILE A 405 7.34 -5.59 15.54
CA ILE A 405 7.49 -6.59 16.59
C ILE A 405 6.74 -6.13 17.83
N CYS A 406 6.41 -7.07 18.70
CA CYS A 406 6.03 -6.81 20.08
C CYS A 406 7.16 -7.36 20.94
N GLU A 407 7.83 -6.52 21.70
CA GLU A 407 8.77 -6.96 22.73
C GLU A 407 8.21 -6.60 24.10
N PHE A 408 8.35 -7.50 25.07
CA PHE A 408 7.94 -7.27 26.44
C PHE A 408 8.95 -7.84 27.41
N TYR A 409 9.04 -7.24 28.59
CA TYR A 409 9.90 -7.67 29.69
C TYR A 409 9.07 -7.78 30.96
N MET A 410 9.32 -8.85 31.71
CA MET A 410 8.58 -9.20 32.91
C MET A 410 9.58 -9.59 34.01
N ALA A 411 9.75 -8.72 35.00
CA ALA A 411 10.57 -8.98 36.17
C ALA A 411 10.06 -10.22 36.93
N TYR A 412 11.00 -10.95 37.52
CA TYR A 412 10.76 -12.17 38.32
C TYR A 412 10.17 -13.37 37.56
N ALA A 413 10.04 -13.29 36.23
CA ALA A 413 9.68 -14.43 35.38
C ALA A 413 10.91 -15.11 34.79
N ASP A 414 10.81 -16.39 34.48
CA ASP A 414 11.81 -17.12 33.70
C ASP A 414 11.27 -17.60 32.34
N MET A 415 12.11 -18.32 31.61
CA MET A 415 11.78 -18.86 30.29
C MET A 415 10.48 -19.68 30.29
N TYR A 416 10.25 -20.48 31.33
CA TYR A 416 9.13 -21.41 31.40
C TYR A 416 7.81 -20.71 31.68
N ASP A 417 7.83 -19.60 32.41
CA ASP A 417 6.69 -18.70 32.57
C ASP A 417 6.31 -18.09 31.22
N LEU A 418 7.32 -17.64 30.46
CA LEU A 418 7.07 -17.00 29.17
C LEU A 418 6.65 -17.99 28.08
N MET A 419 7.06 -19.26 28.15
CA MET A 419 6.49 -20.31 27.28
C MET A 419 4.98 -20.47 27.52
N GLN A 420 4.55 -20.53 28.78
CA GLN A 420 3.12 -20.62 29.14
C GLN A 420 2.35 -19.37 28.70
N LEU A 421 2.94 -18.19 28.90
CA LEU A 421 2.35 -16.92 28.46
C LEU A 421 2.20 -16.87 26.93
N THR A 422 3.21 -17.36 26.20
CA THR A 422 3.22 -17.42 24.72
C THR A 422 2.14 -18.36 24.20
N GLU A 423 2.01 -19.55 24.78
CA GLU A 423 0.92 -20.49 24.49
C GLU A 423 -0.44 -19.83 24.75
N ALA A 424 -0.67 -19.28 25.94
CA ALA A 424 -1.94 -18.66 26.30
C ALA A 424 -2.31 -17.49 25.37
N MET A 425 -1.33 -16.64 25.04
CA MET A 425 -1.53 -15.47 24.18
C MET A 425 -1.91 -15.87 22.75
N LEU A 426 -1.14 -16.78 22.14
CA LEU A 426 -1.27 -17.12 20.72
C LEU A 426 -2.38 -18.14 20.47
N SER A 427 -2.56 -19.13 21.34
CA SER A 427 -3.70 -20.05 21.27
C SER A 427 -5.01 -19.30 21.50
N GLY A 428 -5.06 -18.39 22.47
CA GLY A 428 -6.22 -17.55 22.73
C GLY A 428 -6.54 -16.59 21.57
N LEU A 429 -5.51 -16.05 20.91
CA LEU A 429 -5.65 -15.24 19.69
C LEU A 429 -6.33 -16.03 18.57
N VAL A 430 -5.81 -17.21 18.25
CA VAL A 430 -6.34 -18.07 17.18
C VAL A 430 -7.77 -18.46 17.49
N HIS A 431 -8.04 -18.97 18.69
CA HIS A 431 -9.39 -19.35 19.13
C HIS A 431 -10.39 -18.20 18.98
N LYS A 432 -10.01 -16.98 19.38
CA LYS A 432 -10.87 -15.80 19.31
C LYS A 432 -11.15 -15.35 17.88
N LEU A 433 -10.14 -15.37 17.00
CA LEU A 433 -10.29 -14.92 15.62
C LEU A 433 -10.86 -15.99 14.68
N ASN A 434 -10.85 -17.25 15.09
CA ASN A 434 -11.27 -18.41 14.30
C ASN A 434 -12.51 -19.10 14.89
N ASN A 435 -13.48 -18.30 15.36
CA ASN A 435 -14.80 -18.77 15.81
C ASN A 435 -14.77 -19.90 16.85
N GLY A 436 -13.79 -19.90 17.76
CA GLY A 436 -13.65 -20.91 18.81
C GLY A 436 -12.81 -22.13 18.43
N SER A 437 -12.20 -22.16 17.24
CA SER A 437 -11.31 -23.25 16.82
C SER A 437 -9.84 -22.90 17.00
N TYR A 438 -9.05 -23.82 17.58
CA TYR A 438 -7.59 -23.73 17.63
C TYR A 438 -6.90 -24.18 16.32
N LYS A 439 -7.66 -24.73 15.38
CA LYS A 439 -7.13 -25.32 14.15
C LYS A 439 -7.30 -24.39 12.96
N ILE A 440 -6.21 -24.13 12.24
CA ILE A 440 -6.21 -23.32 11.01
C ILE A 440 -5.56 -24.07 9.85
N LYS A 441 -6.05 -23.80 8.63
CA LYS A 441 -5.42 -24.29 7.40
C LYS A 441 -4.45 -23.25 6.88
N TYR A 442 -3.25 -23.68 6.48
CA TYR A 442 -2.23 -22.82 5.92
C TYR A 442 -1.67 -23.42 4.63
N HIS A 443 -1.56 -22.59 3.60
CA HIS A 443 -1.04 -22.97 2.29
C HIS A 443 0.37 -22.38 2.11
N PRO A 444 1.45 -23.12 2.42
CA PRO A 444 2.83 -22.59 2.36
C PRO A 444 3.26 -22.15 0.96
N GLU A 445 2.70 -22.74 -0.08
CA GLU A 445 3.05 -22.50 -1.49
C GLU A 445 1.97 -21.70 -2.24
N GLY A 446 1.05 -21.07 -1.48
CA GLY A 446 -0.05 -20.27 -2.02
C GLY A 446 -1.36 -21.06 -2.21
N PRO A 447 -2.48 -20.35 -2.46
CA PRO A 447 -3.83 -20.89 -2.37
C PRO A 447 -4.17 -21.99 -3.39
N ASN A 448 -3.40 -22.08 -4.49
CA ASN A 448 -3.61 -23.07 -5.54
C ASN A 448 -2.70 -24.31 -5.41
N SER A 449 -1.87 -24.40 -4.36
CA SER A 449 -1.05 -25.58 -4.10
C SER A 449 -1.85 -26.67 -3.40
N GLU A 450 -1.60 -27.93 -3.77
CA GLU A 450 -2.12 -29.12 -3.09
C GLU A 450 -1.57 -29.26 -1.66
N LYS A 451 -0.42 -28.64 -1.37
CA LYS A 451 0.21 -28.70 -0.07
C LYS A 451 -0.52 -27.78 0.91
N VAL A 452 -1.20 -28.40 1.88
CA VAL A 452 -1.92 -27.72 2.95
C VAL A 452 -1.43 -28.24 4.30
N TYR A 453 -1.08 -27.33 5.19
CA TYR A 453 -0.78 -27.64 6.59
C TYR A 453 -2.04 -27.42 7.44
N GLU A 454 -2.39 -28.42 8.25
CA GLU A 454 -3.33 -28.26 9.36
C GLU A 454 -2.51 -27.89 10.61
N LEU A 455 -2.64 -26.63 11.04
CA LEU A 455 -1.94 -26.10 12.19
C LEU A 455 -2.86 -26.18 13.40
N ASP A 456 -2.45 -26.89 14.45
CA ASP A 456 -3.20 -26.99 15.71
C ASP A 456 -2.52 -26.16 16.81
N PHE A 457 -3.15 -25.07 17.20
CA PHE A 457 -2.64 -24.17 18.25
C PHE A 457 -3.00 -24.62 19.66
N SER A 458 -3.61 -25.78 19.86
CA SER A 458 -3.98 -26.27 21.19
C SER A 458 -2.73 -26.46 22.08
N PRO A 459 -2.67 -25.89 23.29
CA PRO A 459 -1.57 -26.14 24.22
C PRO A 459 -1.68 -27.53 24.87
N PRO A 460 -0.58 -28.10 25.39
CA PRO A 460 0.78 -27.57 25.37
C PRO A 460 1.49 -27.81 24.03
N TRP A 461 2.39 -26.91 23.64
CA TRP A 461 3.16 -27.01 22.41
C TRP A 461 4.33 -27.97 22.56
N LYS A 462 4.69 -28.61 21.44
CA LYS A 462 5.83 -29.54 21.40
C LYS A 462 7.12 -28.77 21.66
N ARG A 463 8.02 -29.35 22.46
CA ARG A 463 9.34 -28.78 22.78
C ARG A 463 10.43 -29.65 22.17
N PHE A 464 11.22 -29.08 21.28
CA PHE A 464 12.42 -29.69 20.70
C PHE A 464 13.63 -29.15 21.45
N ASN A 465 14.39 -30.03 22.11
CA ASN A 465 15.72 -29.65 22.58
C ASN A 465 16.67 -29.65 21.37
N MET A 466 17.27 -28.49 21.08
CA MET A 466 18.08 -28.26 19.88
C MET A 466 19.19 -29.29 19.71
N ILE A 467 20.01 -29.48 20.74
CA ILE A 467 21.16 -30.38 20.66
C ILE A 467 20.69 -31.84 20.60
N GLU A 468 19.78 -32.25 21.48
CA GLU A 468 19.31 -33.64 21.52
C GLU A 468 18.58 -34.05 20.23
N GLU A 469 17.79 -33.16 19.63
CA GLU A 469 17.11 -33.44 18.36
C GLU A 469 18.11 -33.45 17.19
N LEU A 470 19.09 -32.56 17.14
CA LEU A 470 20.17 -32.63 16.14
C LEU A 470 20.98 -33.92 16.26
N GLU A 471 21.33 -34.35 17.48
CA GLU A 471 22.04 -35.62 17.71
C GLU A 471 21.25 -36.80 17.16
N LYS A 472 19.93 -36.80 17.38
CA LYS A 472 19.01 -37.84 16.90
C LYS A 472 18.89 -37.85 15.37
N GLN A 473 18.74 -36.69 14.74
CA GLN A 473 18.60 -36.57 13.28
C GLN A 473 19.91 -36.89 12.55
N LEU A 474 21.04 -36.38 13.05
CA LEU A 474 22.36 -36.55 12.44
C LEU A 474 23.04 -37.87 12.84
N LYS A 475 22.55 -38.55 13.89
CA LYS A 475 23.14 -39.76 14.47
C LYS A 475 24.59 -39.55 14.90
N VAL A 476 24.88 -38.38 15.47
CA VAL A 476 26.21 -37.96 15.95
C VAL A 476 26.05 -37.38 17.35
N LYS A 477 27.03 -37.59 18.22
CA LYS A 477 27.09 -36.95 19.54
C LYS A 477 27.74 -35.57 19.43
N PHE A 478 27.07 -34.57 19.97
CA PHE A 478 27.56 -33.20 19.99
C PHE A 478 28.51 -32.99 21.17
N PRO A 479 29.53 -32.12 21.05
CA PRO A 479 30.29 -31.66 22.20
C PRO A 479 29.38 -31.00 23.24
N THR A 480 29.73 -31.10 24.52
CA THR A 480 28.90 -30.56 25.63
C THR A 480 29.74 -29.83 26.67
N GLY A 481 29.09 -29.03 27.52
CA GLY A 481 29.76 -28.38 28.64
C GLY A 481 30.86 -27.40 28.18
N LYS A 482 32.07 -27.59 28.71
CA LYS A 482 33.24 -26.74 28.40
C LYS A 482 33.67 -26.83 26.94
N ASP A 483 33.33 -27.89 26.21
CA ASP A 483 33.65 -27.99 24.79
C ASP A 483 32.94 -26.90 23.96
N PHE A 484 31.82 -26.36 24.43
CA PHE A 484 31.16 -25.22 23.78
C PHE A 484 31.92 -23.90 23.94
N GLU A 485 32.86 -23.81 24.90
CA GLU A 485 33.71 -22.63 25.10
C GLU A 485 34.92 -22.63 24.15
N ASP A 486 35.33 -23.81 23.64
CA ASP A 486 36.37 -23.93 22.62
C ASP A 486 35.81 -23.64 21.23
N LYS A 487 35.90 -22.36 20.84
CA LYS A 487 35.39 -21.84 19.57
C LYS A 487 35.97 -22.54 18.35
N GLU A 488 37.26 -22.88 18.35
CA GLU A 488 37.92 -23.48 17.18
C GLU A 488 37.44 -24.93 17.00
N LYS A 489 37.42 -25.69 18.09
CA LYS A 489 36.96 -27.08 18.09
C LYS A 489 35.49 -27.19 17.69
N ILE A 490 34.62 -26.37 18.27
CA ILE A 490 33.18 -26.41 17.95
C ILE A 490 32.89 -25.95 16.52
N THR A 491 33.59 -24.91 16.04
CA THR A 491 33.42 -24.42 14.67
C THR A 491 33.82 -25.50 13.67
N LYS A 492 34.97 -26.15 13.88
CA LYS A 492 35.43 -27.24 13.02
C LYS A 492 34.45 -28.42 13.03
N PHE A 493 33.98 -28.84 14.21
CA PHE A 493 33.00 -29.92 14.33
C PHE A 493 31.70 -29.63 13.56
N LEU A 494 31.15 -28.42 13.71
CA LEU A 494 29.93 -28.02 13.01
C LEU A 494 30.16 -27.87 11.50
N ASP A 495 31.33 -27.38 11.10
CA ASP A 495 31.71 -27.23 9.69
C ASP A 495 31.81 -28.59 8.99
N ASP A 496 32.50 -29.54 9.61
CA ASP A 496 32.62 -30.92 9.14
C ASP A 496 31.24 -31.58 8.99
N LEU A 497 30.31 -31.32 9.93
CA LEU A 497 28.92 -31.78 9.84
C LEU A 497 28.18 -31.14 8.67
N CYS A 498 28.24 -29.81 8.51
CA CYS A 498 27.60 -29.13 7.39
C CYS A 498 28.11 -29.66 6.05
N VAL A 499 29.43 -29.86 5.90
CA VAL A 499 30.03 -30.42 4.67
C VAL A 499 29.56 -31.85 4.44
N LYS A 500 29.61 -32.71 5.47
CA LYS A 500 29.19 -34.12 5.39
C LYS A 500 27.72 -34.27 4.99
N HIS A 501 26.87 -33.37 5.48
CA HIS A 501 25.42 -33.40 5.27
C HIS A 501 24.93 -32.48 4.14
N ASN A 502 25.86 -31.86 3.39
CA ASN A 502 25.57 -30.96 2.28
C ASN A 502 24.66 -29.76 2.67
N VAL A 503 24.88 -29.21 3.86
CA VAL A 503 24.19 -28.03 4.36
C VAL A 503 25.03 -26.79 4.03
N ASP A 504 24.49 -25.93 3.18
CA ASP A 504 25.21 -24.71 2.74
C ASP A 504 25.23 -23.65 3.84
N CYS A 505 26.39 -23.01 4.01
CA CYS A 505 26.58 -21.89 4.93
C CYS A 505 27.56 -20.89 4.30
N PRO A 506 27.06 -19.79 3.72
CA PRO A 506 27.91 -18.74 3.17
C PRO A 506 28.84 -18.13 4.24
N ALA A 507 30.02 -17.69 3.82
CA ALA A 507 30.97 -17.02 4.70
C ALA A 507 30.36 -15.76 5.35
N PRO A 508 30.71 -15.44 6.61
CA PRO A 508 31.62 -16.17 7.49
C PRO A 508 30.98 -17.43 8.08
N ARG A 509 31.72 -18.55 8.15
CA ARG A 509 31.26 -19.84 8.71
C ARG A 509 31.53 -19.90 10.21
N THR A 510 30.83 -19.07 10.98
CA THR A 510 30.93 -19.07 12.44
C THR A 510 30.16 -20.24 13.05
N ASN A 511 30.53 -20.70 14.24
CA ASN A 511 29.79 -21.71 15.00
C ASN A 511 28.28 -21.40 15.10
N SER A 512 27.89 -20.14 15.36
CA SER A 512 26.48 -19.75 15.41
C SER A 512 25.77 -19.91 14.07
N ARG A 513 26.39 -19.49 12.95
CA ARG A 513 25.78 -19.59 11.61
C ARG A 513 25.72 -21.03 11.11
N LEU A 514 26.74 -21.84 11.41
CA LEU A 514 26.75 -23.26 11.05
C LEU A 514 25.66 -24.03 11.81
N LEU A 515 25.53 -23.79 13.11
CA LEU A 515 24.50 -24.41 13.92
C LEU A 515 23.09 -23.96 13.49
N ASP A 516 22.89 -22.67 13.25
CA ASP A 516 21.65 -22.11 12.68
C ASP A 516 21.23 -22.84 11.40
N LYS A 517 22.17 -23.07 10.46
CA LYS A 517 21.86 -23.81 9.22
C LYS A 517 21.50 -25.27 9.44
N LEU A 518 22.13 -25.95 10.41
CA LEU A 518 21.74 -27.32 10.78
C LEU A 518 20.35 -27.35 11.41
N VAL A 519 20.02 -26.38 12.26
CA VAL A 519 18.69 -26.27 12.89
C VAL A 519 17.61 -26.02 11.84
N GLY A 520 17.85 -25.10 10.90
CA GLY A 520 16.94 -24.83 9.78
C GLY A 520 16.62 -26.08 8.95
N GLU A 521 17.65 -26.86 8.61
CA GLU A 521 17.48 -28.06 7.78
C GLU A 521 16.77 -29.19 8.54
N TYR A 522 17.15 -29.45 9.80
CA TYR A 522 16.77 -30.68 10.50
C TYR A 522 15.67 -30.51 11.55
N ILE A 523 15.43 -29.31 12.09
CA ILE A 523 14.45 -29.08 13.15
C ILE A 523 13.30 -28.17 12.70
N GLU A 524 13.59 -27.02 12.07
CA GLU A 524 12.53 -26.06 11.70
C GLU A 524 11.50 -26.67 10.75
N ASN A 525 11.94 -27.52 9.83
CA ASN A 525 11.07 -28.27 8.91
C ASN A 525 10.08 -29.21 9.61
N GLN A 526 10.36 -29.63 10.86
CA GLN A 526 9.45 -30.44 11.67
C GLN A 526 8.38 -29.59 12.40
N CYS A 527 8.60 -28.28 12.53
CA CYS A 527 7.74 -27.37 13.27
C CYS A 527 6.54 -26.90 12.43
N ILE A 528 5.66 -27.85 12.07
CA ILE A 528 4.43 -27.55 11.34
C ILE A 528 3.43 -26.85 12.27
N SER A 529 2.91 -27.55 13.28
CA SER A 529 2.14 -26.91 14.35
C SER A 529 3.07 -26.16 15.31
N PRO A 530 2.54 -25.17 16.08
CA PRO A 530 3.33 -24.42 17.05
C PRO A 530 4.20 -25.31 17.93
N SER A 531 5.49 -24.99 17.91
CA SER A 531 6.52 -25.76 18.61
C SER A 531 7.57 -24.80 19.16
N PHE A 532 8.14 -25.16 20.31
CA PHE A 532 9.29 -24.46 20.87
C PHE A 532 10.57 -25.21 20.52
N ILE A 533 11.59 -24.50 20.07
CA ILE A 533 12.98 -24.97 20.08
C ILE A 533 13.62 -24.38 21.34
N VAL A 534 14.28 -25.22 22.14
CA VAL A 534 14.92 -24.84 23.43
C VAL A 534 16.33 -25.41 23.52
N GLY A 535 17.10 -24.97 24.51
CA GLY A 535 18.43 -25.51 24.79
C GLY A 535 19.49 -25.00 23.81
N HIS A 536 19.36 -23.74 23.40
CA HIS A 536 20.34 -23.05 22.55
C HIS A 536 21.69 -22.92 23.26
N PRO A 537 22.82 -23.09 22.55
CA PRO A 537 24.14 -22.81 23.11
C PRO A 537 24.38 -21.32 23.38
N GLN A 538 25.17 -21.01 24.41
CA GLN A 538 25.46 -19.63 24.82
C GLN A 538 26.11 -18.79 23.70
N PHE A 539 26.93 -19.39 22.83
CA PHE A 539 27.58 -18.68 21.74
C PHE A 539 26.61 -18.17 20.65
N MET A 540 25.37 -18.65 20.61
CA MET A 540 24.30 -18.13 19.76
C MET A 540 23.46 -17.04 20.44
N SER A 541 23.62 -16.88 21.75
CA SER A 541 22.69 -16.18 22.61
C SER A 541 23.46 -15.24 23.55
N PRO A 542 24.11 -14.18 23.03
CA PRO A 542 25.02 -13.35 23.81
C PRO A 542 24.33 -12.61 24.97
N LEU A 543 23.01 -12.42 24.89
CA LEU A 543 22.20 -11.70 25.89
C LEU A 543 21.29 -12.62 26.71
N ALA A 544 21.38 -13.94 26.53
CA ALA A 544 20.55 -14.90 27.28
C ALA A 544 21.31 -15.43 28.51
N LYS A 545 20.58 -15.63 29.60
CA LYS A 545 21.09 -16.22 30.83
C LYS A 545 21.50 -17.68 30.61
N ARG A 546 22.59 -18.08 31.24
CA ARG A 546 23.08 -19.47 31.24
C ARG A 546 22.02 -20.41 31.79
N ASP A 547 21.95 -21.62 31.22
CA ASP A 547 21.10 -22.69 31.73
C ASP A 547 21.51 -23.05 33.17
N ARG A 548 20.53 -23.16 34.06
CA ARG A 548 20.77 -23.47 35.48
C ARG A 548 21.35 -24.86 35.75
N SER A 549 21.29 -25.76 34.76
CA SER A 549 21.63 -27.19 34.90
C SER A 549 22.60 -27.72 33.83
N LYS A 550 22.60 -27.14 32.62
CA LYS A 550 23.38 -27.62 31.46
C LYS A 550 24.46 -26.60 31.07
N LEU A 551 25.71 -26.87 31.46
CA LEU A 551 26.84 -26.01 31.12
C LEU A 551 26.98 -25.81 29.59
N GLY A 552 27.22 -24.56 29.17
CA GLY A 552 27.37 -24.18 27.76
C GLY A 552 26.07 -23.85 27.03
N LEU A 553 24.91 -24.13 27.64
CA LEU A 553 23.58 -23.76 27.12
C LEU A 553 23.02 -22.54 27.85
N CYS A 554 21.91 -22.01 27.32
CA CYS A 554 21.17 -20.87 27.88
C CYS A 554 19.67 -21.15 27.99
N GLU A 555 18.99 -20.44 28.90
CA GLU A 555 17.52 -20.45 29.02
C GLU A 555 16.91 -19.54 27.95
N ARG A 556 16.88 -20.06 26.72
CA ARG A 556 16.30 -19.43 25.53
C ARG A 556 15.29 -20.38 24.88
N PHE A 557 14.22 -19.81 24.34
CA PHE A 557 13.36 -20.51 23.39
C PHE A 557 13.10 -19.68 22.15
N GLU A 558 12.78 -20.38 21.07
CA GLU A 558 12.17 -19.82 19.87
C GLU A 558 10.89 -20.58 19.59
N ALA A 559 9.82 -19.86 19.25
CA ALA A 559 8.57 -20.47 18.82
C ALA A 559 8.48 -20.47 17.30
N PHE A 560 8.19 -21.62 16.74
CA PHE A 560 8.04 -21.85 15.30
C PHE A 560 6.63 -22.29 14.96
N VAL A 561 6.09 -21.76 13.86
CA VAL A 561 4.81 -22.15 13.28
C VAL A 561 4.96 -22.24 11.77
N ALA A 562 4.47 -23.31 11.15
CA ALA A 562 4.56 -23.53 9.72
C ALA A 562 5.99 -23.32 9.17
N THR A 563 6.94 -23.92 9.88
CA THR A 563 8.40 -23.89 9.62
C THR A 563 9.02 -22.48 9.66
N LYS A 564 8.40 -21.53 10.37
CA LYS A 564 8.87 -20.14 10.47
C LYS A 564 8.88 -19.68 11.90
N GLU A 565 9.93 -18.97 12.29
CA GLU A 565 10.04 -18.32 13.59
C GLU A 565 8.95 -17.24 13.73
N ILE A 566 8.31 -17.17 14.90
CA ILE A 566 7.31 -16.14 15.23
C ILE A 566 7.56 -15.43 16.56
N CYS A 567 8.41 -15.99 17.42
CA CYS A 567 8.73 -15.44 18.73
C CYS A 567 10.11 -15.95 19.17
N LEU A 568 10.88 -15.08 19.81
CA LEU A 568 12.14 -15.40 20.45
C LEU A 568 12.14 -14.85 21.87
N TYR A 569 12.66 -15.66 22.79
CA TYR A 569 12.98 -15.25 24.15
C TYR A 569 14.42 -15.59 24.47
N GLY A 570 15.18 -14.61 24.96
CA GLY A 570 16.48 -14.84 25.60
C GLY A 570 16.81 -13.65 26.49
N ILE A 571 16.49 -13.76 27.77
CA ILE A 571 16.77 -12.70 28.75
C ILE A 571 17.94 -13.10 29.66
N GLU A 572 18.71 -12.10 30.11
CA GLU A 572 19.81 -12.12 31.09
C GLU A 572 19.30 -12.13 32.56
#